data_AF-A0A948QEU7-F1
#
_entry.id   AF-A0A948QEU7-F1
#
_cell.length_a   1.000
_cell.length_b   1.000
_cell.length_c   1.000
_cell.angle_alpha   90.00
_cell.angle_beta   90.00
_cell.angle_gamma   90.00
#
_symmetry.space_group_name_H-M   'P 1'
#
loop_
_entity.id
_entity.type
_entity.pdbx_description
1 polymer ?
#
loop_
_entity_poly.entity_id
_entity_poly.type
_entity_poly.pdbx_seq_one_letter_code
_entity_poly.pdbx_strand_id
1 'polypeptide(L)'
;PEFTAKAVRKWLNRVGVKTLFIEPGSPWENGYVESFNSKLRDELLNGEIFTTLTEAKVLIEQWRRGYNQVRPHSAKGYRPPAP
;
A
#
# COMPACT_ATOMS: atom_id res chain seq x y z
N PRO A 1 16.05 10.68 -7.97
CA PRO A 1 14.76 10.04 -7.59
C PRO A 1 15.01 8.76 -6.78
N GLU A 2 14.18 8.50 -5.76
CA GLU A 2 14.44 7.47 -4.74
C GLU A 2 14.32 6.04 -5.30
N PHE A 3 13.22 5.72 -6.00
CA PHE A 3 12.96 4.38 -6.55
C PHE A 3 13.78 4.01 -7.80
N THR A 4 14.49 4.98 -8.39
CA THR A 4 15.40 4.73 -9.52
C THR A 4 16.88 4.79 -9.12
N ALA A 5 17.17 4.98 -7.83
CA ALA A 5 18.53 5.05 -7.31
C ALA A 5 19.32 3.77 -7.57
N LYS A 6 20.63 3.90 -7.86
CA LYS A 6 21.53 2.77 -8.13
C LYS A 6 21.55 1.75 -6.98
N ALA A 7 21.52 2.24 -5.73
CA ALA A 7 21.49 1.38 -4.54
C ALA A 7 20.25 0.49 -4.49
N VAL A 8 19.07 1.07 -4.75
CA VAL A 8 17.79 0.35 -4.77
C VAL A 8 17.79 -0.70 -5.89
N ARG A 9 18.17 -0.32 -7.11
CA ARG A 9 18.24 -1.26 -8.25
C ARG A 9 19.22 -2.40 -8.02
N LYS A 10 20.39 -2.13 -7.43
CA LYS A 10 21.37 -3.16 -7.07
C LYS A 10 20.80 -4.14 -6.05
N TRP A 11 20.08 -3.64 -5.05
CA TRP A 11 19.43 -4.49 -4.05
C TRP A 11 18.31 -5.34 -4.67
N LEU A 12 17.42 -4.75 -5.47
CA LEU A 12 16.34 -5.47 -6.16
C LEU A 12 16.86 -6.58 -7.06
N ASN A 13 17.92 -6.31 -7.84
CA ASN A 13 18.59 -7.34 -8.64
C ASN A 13 19.15 -8.47 -7.78
N ARG A 14 19.73 -8.16 -6.60
CA ARG A 14 20.28 -9.17 -5.68
C ARG A 14 19.18 -10.08 -5.11
N VAL A 15 18.00 -9.55 -4.83
CA VAL A 15 16.86 -10.34 -4.33
C VAL A 15 16.01 -10.95 -5.45
N GLY A 16 16.42 -10.83 -6.71
CA GLY A 16 15.74 -11.40 -7.87
C GLY A 16 14.42 -10.71 -8.24
N VAL A 17 14.19 -9.49 -7.75
CA VAL A 17 12.96 -8.73 -8.01
C VAL A 17 13.10 -7.93 -9.31
N LYS A 18 12.16 -8.14 -10.23
CA LYS A 18 12.03 -7.32 -11.44
C LYS A 18 11.27 -6.03 -11.11
N THR A 19 11.77 -4.91 -11.61
CA THR A 19 11.09 -3.61 -11.49
C THR A 19 10.16 -3.36 -12.66
N LEU A 20 8.93 -2.93 -12.37
CA LEU A 20 8.05 -2.31 -13.34
C LEU A 20 7.97 -0.83 -12.99
N PHE A 21 8.43 0.02 -13.90
CA PHE A 21 8.27 1.47 -13.78
C PHE A 21 6.98 1.86 -14.49
N ILE A 22 6.30 2.88 -13.96
CA ILE A 22 5.14 3.48 -14.61
C ILE A 22 5.64 4.25 -15.83
N GLU A 23 5.03 4.01 -16.98
CA GLU A 23 5.38 4.71 -18.22
C GLU A 23 4.95 6.19 -18.13
N PRO A 24 5.76 7.13 -18.65
CA PRO A 24 5.38 8.54 -18.69
C PRO A 24 4.02 8.73 -19.37
N GLY A 25 3.10 9.41 -18.68
CA GLY A 25 1.73 9.62 -19.19
C GLY A 25 0.74 8.49 -18.91
N SER A 26 1.12 7.48 -18.12
CA SER A 26 0.28 6.31 -17.81
C SER A 26 -0.16 6.23 -16.33
N PRO A 27 -0.87 7.24 -15.77
CA PRO A 27 -1.23 7.26 -14.35
C PRO A 27 -2.13 6.08 -13.92
N TRP A 28 -2.90 5.49 -14.84
CA TRP A 28 -3.77 4.34 -14.56
C TRP A 28 -2.99 3.10 -14.09
N GLU A 29 -1.70 2.98 -14.42
CA GLU A 29 -0.84 1.90 -13.94
C GLU A 29 -0.64 1.93 -12.41
N ASN A 30 -0.86 3.10 -11.79
CA ASN A 30 -0.77 3.30 -10.34
C ASN A 30 -2.12 3.16 -9.61
N GLY A 31 -3.22 2.92 -10.34
CA GLY A 31 -4.57 3.02 -9.80
C GLY A 31 -4.86 2.10 -8.61
N TYR A 32 -4.18 0.95 -8.52
CA TYR A 32 -4.32 0.03 -7.38
C TYR A 32 -3.77 0.63 -6.08
N VAL A 33 -2.60 1.29 -6.14
CA VAL A 33 -1.95 1.91 -4.99
C VAL A 33 -2.69 3.18 -4.58
N GLU A 34 -3.20 3.93 -5.57
CA GLU A 34 -4.02 5.12 -5.32
C GLU A 34 -5.33 4.76 -4.62
N SER A 35 -6.00 3.71 -5.09
CA SER A 35 -7.21 3.18 -4.45
C SER A 35 -6.94 2.74 -3.02
N PHE A 36 -5.83 2.02 -2.77
CA PHE A 36 -5.43 1.62 -1.42
C PHE A 36 -5.19 2.84 -0.52
N ASN A 37 -4.40 3.82 -0.98
CA ASN A 37 -4.06 5.01 -0.21
C ASN A 37 -5.28 5.89 0.08
N SER A 38 -6.23 6.00 -0.87
CA SER A 38 -7.51 6.68 -0.63
C SER A 38 -8.30 6.00 0.48
N LYS A 39 -8.41 4.66 0.48
CA LYS A 39 -9.10 3.94 1.56
C LYS A 39 -8.42 4.09 2.92
N LEU A 40 -7.09 3.98 2.98
CA LEU A 40 -6.35 4.22 4.22
C LEU A 40 -6.60 5.63 4.77
N ARG A 41 -6.64 6.62 3.87
CA ARG A 41 -6.88 8.01 4.24
C ARG A 41 -8.30 8.23 4.76
N ASP A 42 -9.29 7.79 4.00
CA ASP A 42 -10.71 8.03 4.30
C ASP A 42 -11.17 7.29 5.55
N GLU A 43 -10.64 6.08 5.79
CA GLU A 43 -11.11 5.21 6.87
C GLU A 43 -10.30 5.33 8.17
N LEU A 44 -9.06 5.82 8.10
CA LEU A 44 -8.19 5.90 9.27
C LEU A 44 -7.56 7.28 9.41
N LEU A 45 -6.74 7.71 8.45
CA LEU A 45 -5.86 8.86 8.68
C LEU A 45 -6.62 10.19 8.83
N ASN A 46 -7.76 10.35 8.17
CA ASN A 46 -8.62 11.52 8.31
C ASN A 46 -9.62 11.38 9.47
N GLY A 47 -9.85 10.17 9.98
CA GLY A 47 -10.80 9.88 11.04
C GLY A 47 -10.20 9.92 12.44
N GLU A 48 -8.88 9.77 12.55
CA GLU A 48 -8.17 9.64 13.82
C GLU A 48 -7.27 10.85 14.11
N ILE A 49 -7.17 11.21 15.40
CA ILE A 49 -6.13 12.13 15.90
C ILE A 49 -5.08 11.29 16.62
N PHE A 50 -3.87 11.24 16.07
CA PHE A 50 -2.76 10.53 16.70
C PHE A 50 -2.04 11.43 17.69
N THR A 51 -2.00 11.02 18.96
CA THR A 51 -1.30 11.74 20.03
C THR A 51 0.15 11.28 20.18
N THR A 52 0.46 10.06 19.75
CA THR A 52 1.81 9.49 19.78
C THR A 52 2.13 8.67 18.54
N LEU A 53 3.43 8.52 18.24
CA LEU A 53 3.88 7.63 17.17
C LEU A 53 3.53 6.16 17.45
N THR A 54 3.52 5.75 18.72
CA THR A 54 3.18 4.38 19.11
C THR A 54 1.72 4.09 18.81
N GLU A 55 0.82 5.01 19.16
CA GLU A 55 -0.60 4.93 18.84
C GLU A 55 -0.83 4.82 17.32
N ALA A 56 -0.20 5.71 16.54
CA ALA A 56 -0.29 5.66 15.07
C ALA A 56 0.15 4.29 14.52
N LYS A 57 1.26 3.73 15.00
CA LYS A 57 1.75 2.41 14.58
C LYS A 57 0.74 1.30 14.90
N VAL A 58 0.13 1.32 16.09
CA VAL A 58 -0.85 0.31 16.51
C VAL A 58 -2.11 0.40 15.66
N LEU A 59 -2.68 1.58 15.50
CA LEU A 59 -3.93 1.78 14.77
C LEU A 59 -3.76 1.49 13.26
N ILE A 60 -2.64 1.92 12.66
CA ILE A 60 -2.33 1.61 11.26
C ILE A 60 -2.15 0.09 11.06
N GLU A 61 -1.49 -0.60 11.97
CA GLU A 61 -1.32 -2.06 11.87
C GLU A 61 -2.65 -2.81 12.03
N GLN A 62 -3.51 -2.36 12.96
CA GLN A 62 -4.86 -2.90 13.11
C GLN A 62 -5.68 -2.70 11.83
N TRP A 63 -5.68 -1.50 11.26
CA TRP A 63 -6.36 -1.23 9.99
C TRP A 63 -5.79 -2.09 8.85
N ARG A 64 -4.46 -2.21 8.74
CA ARG A 64 -3.79 -3.03 7.72
C ARG A 64 -4.20 -4.50 7.82
N ARG A 65 -4.33 -5.05 9.03
CA ARG A 65 -4.82 -6.43 9.26
C ARG A 65 -6.27 -6.57 8.83
N GLY A 66 -7.14 -5.63 9.24
CA GLY A 66 -8.55 -5.63 8.83
C GLY A 66 -8.72 -5.55 7.31
N TYR A 67 -8.00 -4.64 6.66
CA TYR A 67 -8.00 -4.50 5.21
C TYR A 67 -7.56 -5.79 4.51
N ASN A 68 -6.47 -6.43 4.97
CA ASN A 68 -5.90 -7.58 4.28
C ASN A 68 -6.59 -8.91 4.60
N GLN A 69 -7.15 -9.09 5.80
CA GLN A 69 -7.61 -10.40 6.27
C GLN A 69 -9.13 -10.50 6.43
N VAL A 70 -9.85 -9.37 6.48
CA VAL A 70 -11.29 -9.36 6.79
C VAL A 70 -12.11 -8.67 5.71
N ARG A 71 -11.61 -7.56 5.14
CA ARG A 71 -12.36 -6.74 4.20
C ARG A 71 -12.76 -7.54 2.95
N PRO A 72 -14.05 -7.60 2.56
CA PRO A 72 -14.44 -8.24 1.33
C PRO A 72 -14.10 -7.37 0.11
N HIS A 73 -13.48 -7.97 -0.92
CA HIS A 73 -13.23 -7.30 -2.20
C HIS A 73 -14.11 -7.93 -3.28
N SER A 74 -14.97 -7.14 -3.91
CA SER A 74 -15.86 -7.60 -4.99
C SER A 74 -15.08 -8.23 -6.15
N ALA A 75 -13.95 -7.63 -6.54
CA ALA A 75 -13.03 -8.15 -7.55
C ALA A 75 -12.42 -9.53 -7.19
N LYS A 76 -12.47 -9.94 -5.92
CA LYS A 76 -12.01 -11.23 -5.41
C LYS A 76 -13.16 -12.15 -4.97
N GLY A 77 -14.38 -11.92 -5.46
CA GLY A 77 -15.55 -12.72 -5.08
C GLY A 77 -15.88 -12.60 -3.59
N TYR A 78 -15.78 -11.38 -3.05
CA TYR A 78 -16.00 -11.05 -1.64
C TYR A 78 -15.03 -11.71 -0.65
N ARG A 79 -13.89 -12.19 -1.14
CA ARG A 79 -12.79 -12.67 -0.29
C ARG A 79 -11.84 -11.52 0.10
N PRO A 80 -11.14 -11.65 1.24
CA PRO A 80 -10.12 -10.70 1.62
C PRO A 80 -8.89 -10.73 0.70
N PRO A 81 -8.07 -9.66 0.70
CA PRO A 81 -6.89 -9.57 -0.15
C PRO A 81 -5.83 -10.65 0.12
N ALA A 82 -5.58 -10.95 1.40
CA ALA A 82 -4.71 -12.01 1.85
C ALA A 82 -5.53 -13.29 2.10
N PRO A 83 -4.94 -14.47 1.84
CA PRO A 83 -5.56 -15.76 2.12
C PRO A 83 -5.75 -16.01 3.62
#